data_AF-A0A376BUD9-F1
#
_entry.id   AF-A0A376BUD9-F1
#
_cell.length_a   1.000
_cell.length_b   1.000
_cell.length_c   1.000
_cell.angle_alpha   90.00
_cell.angle_beta   90.00
_cell.angle_gamma   90.00
#
_symmetry.space_group_name_H-M   'P 1'
#
loop_
_entity.id
_entity.type
_entity.pdbx_description
1 polymer ?
#
loop_
_entity_poly.entity_id
_entity_poly.type
_entity_poly.pdbx_seq_one_letter_code
_entity_poly.pdbx_strand_id
1 'polypeptide(L)'
;MKIIKLLILSAALSACATTSPTEHYDCTGLTGLQILRFNKNSHLFLKHDEKFYKRYSMETVSKPITVLVQACHNLSDKNTTRINMYSHLWSKVTYCTQSVSDSLNTYDTFLNWAKQSPTMRQKTLPEVNQKLAAATQCTSSTVPKSEPAWYADIEKSTQEPLLVSNARDRRLHGMRSYDTIAFTANDIQYLRNTIFQYGEQK
;
A
#
# COMPACT_ATOMS: atom_id res chain seq x y z
N MET A 1 8.83 -65.72 -0.03
CA MET A 1 8.95 -64.64 -1.04
C MET A 1 7.73 -63.72 -0.93
N LYS A 2 7.91 -62.45 -0.59
CA LYS A 2 6.82 -61.46 -0.46
C LYS A 2 6.79 -60.56 -1.69
N ILE A 3 5.66 -60.51 -2.38
CA ILE A 3 5.40 -59.65 -3.54
C ILE A 3 4.87 -58.32 -3.00
N ILE A 4 5.60 -57.22 -3.21
CA ILE A 4 5.14 -55.86 -2.92
C ILE A 4 4.49 -55.31 -4.19
N LYS A 5 3.17 -55.10 -4.17
CA LYS A 5 2.45 -54.40 -5.24
C LYS A 5 2.51 -52.89 -4.97
N LEU A 6 3.24 -52.17 -5.82
CA LEU A 6 3.25 -50.70 -5.82
C LEU A 6 2.03 -50.22 -6.63
N LEU A 7 1.02 -49.68 -5.94
CA LEU A 7 -0.13 -49.01 -6.55
C LEU A 7 0.24 -47.54 -6.77
N ILE A 8 0.58 -47.21 -8.02
CA ILE A 8 0.75 -45.82 -8.46
C ILE A 8 -0.65 -45.32 -8.86
N LEU A 9 -1.29 -44.53 -8.00
CA LEU A 9 -2.49 -43.77 -8.35
C LEU A 9 -2.06 -42.61 -9.26
N SER A 10 -2.23 -42.78 -10.57
CA SER A 10 -2.25 -41.70 -11.55
C SER A 10 -3.57 -40.95 -11.46
N ALA A 11 -3.66 -39.99 -10.53
CA ALA A 11 -4.67 -38.95 -10.59
C ALA A 11 -4.27 -37.93 -11.66
N ALA A 12 -4.65 -38.19 -12.91
CA ALA A 12 -4.67 -37.18 -13.95
C ALA A 12 -5.73 -36.14 -13.59
N LEU A 13 -5.32 -35.08 -12.89
CA LEU A 13 -6.11 -33.88 -12.71
C LEU A 13 -6.17 -33.12 -14.03
N SER A 14 -7.21 -33.40 -14.79
CA SER A 14 -7.79 -32.49 -15.78
C SER A 14 -8.34 -31.25 -15.06
N ALA A 15 -7.43 -30.37 -14.65
CA ALA A 15 -7.75 -28.97 -14.44
C ALA A 15 -7.53 -28.25 -15.76
N CYS A 16 -8.56 -28.24 -16.62
CA CYS A 16 -8.78 -27.13 -17.53
C CYS A 16 -9.03 -25.90 -16.66
N ALA A 17 -7.97 -25.32 -16.13
CA ALA A 17 -8.02 -23.99 -15.56
C ALA A 17 -8.27 -23.06 -16.75
N THR A 18 -9.48 -22.53 -16.82
CA THR A 18 -9.81 -21.33 -17.59
C THR A 18 -8.94 -20.19 -17.06
N THR A 19 -7.68 -20.14 -17.49
CA THR A 19 -6.89 -18.91 -17.42
C THR A 19 -7.40 -18.04 -18.54
N SER A 20 -8.26 -17.07 -18.21
CA SER A 20 -8.35 -15.81 -18.95
C SER A 20 -6.96 -15.39 -19.42
N PRO A 21 -6.81 -14.70 -20.57
CA PRO A 21 -5.51 -14.24 -21.03
C PRO A 21 -4.91 -13.42 -19.89
N THR A 22 -3.95 -14.02 -19.21
CA THR A 22 -3.31 -13.44 -18.04
C THR A 22 -2.39 -12.41 -18.66
N GLU A 23 -2.77 -11.15 -18.54
CA GLU A 23 -1.87 -10.04 -18.86
C GLU A 23 -0.52 -10.35 -18.21
N HIS A 24 0.48 -10.67 -19.03
CA HIS A 24 1.81 -10.99 -18.54
C HIS A 24 2.45 -9.65 -18.17
N TYR A 25 2.61 -9.39 -16.87
CA TYR A 25 3.33 -8.21 -16.39
C TYR A 25 4.77 -8.59 -16.09
N ASP A 26 5.72 -7.80 -16.57
CA ASP A 26 7.10 -7.82 -16.10
C ASP A 26 7.23 -6.78 -14.98
N CYS A 27 7.52 -7.24 -13.77
CA CYS A 27 7.60 -6.38 -12.59
C CYS A 27 9.06 -6.20 -12.19
N THR A 28 9.55 -4.97 -12.33
CA THR A 28 10.89 -4.55 -11.91
C THR A 28 10.78 -3.46 -10.84
N GLY A 29 11.94 -3.02 -10.33
CA GLY A 29 11.98 -1.89 -9.40
C GLY A 29 11.34 -2.14 -8.05
N LEU A 30 11.42 -3.38 -7.55
CA LEU A 30 10.96 -3.74 -6.22
C LEU A 30 11.73 -2.91 -5.17
N THR A 31 11.04 -1.98 -4.51
CA THR A 31 11.54 -1.36 -3.28
C THR A 31 10.67 -1.75 -2.10
N GLY A 32 11.31 -2.07 -0.98
CA GLY A 32 10.65 -2.33 0.29
C GLY A 32 10.84 -1.16 1.24
N LEU A 33 9.76 -0.64 1.81
CA LEU A 33 9.81 0.36 2.88
C LEU A 33 9.18 -0.19 4.14
N GLN A 34 9.85 0.01 5.26
CA GLN A 34 9.22 -0.19 6.56
C GLN A 34 8.42 1.05 6.90
N ILE A 35 7.11 0.89 6.98
CA ILE A 35 6.19 1.99 7.22
C ILE A 35 5.27 1.69 8.39
N LEU A 36 4.66 2.74 8.92
CA LEU A 36 3.84 2.65 10.12
C LEU A 36 2.47 2.02 9.82
N ARG A 37 1.93 1.24 10.77
CA ARG A 37 0.56 0.69 10.74
C ARG A 37 -0.33 1.47 11.71
N PHE A 38 -1.60 1.66 11.37
CA PHE A 38 -2.55 2.49 12.13
C PHE A 38 -3.93 1.85 12.23
N ASN A 39 -4.59 1.98 13.39
CA ASN A 39 -5.99 1.57 13.54
C ASN A 39 -6.92 2.76 13.33
N LYS A 40 -7.79 2.68 12.31
CA LYS A 40 -8.71 3.76 11.92
C LYS A 40 -9.67 4.21 13.05
N ASN A 41 -10.02 3.34 13.99
CA ASN A 41 -10.92 3.67 15.09
C ASN A 41 -10.25 4.49 16.20
N SER A 42 -8.91 4.53 16.22
CA SER A 42 -8.18 5.20 17.29
C SER A 42 -7.70 6.60 16.94
N HIS A 43 -7.73 7.04 15.66
CA HIS A 43 -7.23 8.34 15.16
C HIS A 43 -5.82 8.75 15.62
N LEU A 44 -5.14 7.93 16.41
CA LEU A 44 -3.89 8.23 17.04
C LEU A 44 -2.83 7.58 16.16
N PHE A 45 -2.19 8.43 15.37
CA PHE A 45 -0.96 8.08 14.69
C PHE A 45 0.15 7.89 15.72
N LEU A 46 0.17 6.75 16.42
CA LEU A 46 1.16 6.53 17.46
C LEU A 46 2.50 6.18 16.83
N LYS A 47 3.26 7.22 16.48
CA LYS A 47 4.69 7.10 16.30
C LYS A 47 5.28 6.78 17.69
N HIS A 48 5.47 5.49 17.98
CA HIS A 48 6.13 5.00 19.20
C HIS A 48 5.71 5.70 20.50
N ASP A 49 4.42 5.69 20.88
CA ASP A 49 4.01 6.07 22.23
C ASP A 49 4.15 4.87 23.20
N GLU A 50 5.28 4.82 23.90
CA GLU A 50 5.58 3.79 24.90
C GLU A 50 4.52 3.73 26.03
N LYS A 51 3.82 4.84 26.33
CA LYS A 51 2.79 4.91 27.37
C LYS A 51 1.49 4.25 26.93
N PHE A 52 1.09 4.45 25.67
CA PHE A 52 -0.06 3.75 25.10
C PHE A 52 0.24 2.24 24.98
N TYR A 53 1.47 1.90 24.61
CA TYR A 53 1.97 0.54 24.51
C TYR A 53 1.91 -0.22 25.85
N LYS A 54 2.41 0.36 26.95
CA LYS A 54 2.33 -0.23 28.30
C LYS A 54 0.90 -0.39 28.81
N ARG A 55 -0.01 0.53 28.45
CA ARG A 55 -1.40 0.51 28.92
C ARG A 55 -2.25 -0.60 28.28
N TYR A 56 -1.93 -0.99 27.04
CA TYR A 56 -2.76 -1.92 26.26
C TYR A 56 -2.02 -3.18 25.73
N SER A 57 -0.72 -3.33 26.00
CA SER A 57 0.09 -4.52 25.65
C SER A 57 0.03 -4.89 24.15
N MET A 58 0.24 -3.92 23.27
CA MET A 58 0.02 -4.06 21.81
C MET A 58 1.29 -4.06 20.94
N GLU A 59 2.35 -4.76 21.36
CA GLU A 59 3.71 -4.68 20.74
C GLU A 59 3.75 -5.03 19.26
N THR A 60 2.91 -5.95 18.82
CA THR A 60 2.88 -6.44 17.44
C THR A 60 2.16 -5.49 16.47
N VAL A 61 1.35 -4.57 16.99
CA VAL A 61 0.55 -3.64 16.17
C VAL A 61 1.32 -2.35 15.88
N SER A 62 2.29 -2.00 16.72
CA SER A 62 3.18 -0.85 16.54
C SER A 62 4.44 -1.16 15.71
N LYS A 63 4.70 -2.43 15.36
CA LYS A 63 5.86 -2.79 14.54
C LYS A 63 5.63 -2.32 13.09
N PRO A 64 6.61 -1.61 12.49
CA PRO A 64 6.55 -1.23 11.09
C PRO A 64 6.25 -2.44 10.20
N ILE A 65 5.44 -2.24 9.17
CA ILE A 65 5.21 -3.24 8.12
C ILE A 65 6.07 -2.93 6.92
N THR A 66 6.63 -3.96 6.30
CA THR A 66 7.24 -3.81 4.99
C THR A 66 6.15 -3.72 3.92
N VAL A 67 6.06 -2.56 3.28
CA VAL A 67 5.31 -2.39 2.04
C VAL A 67 6.25 -2.50 0.86
N LEU A 68 5.84 -3.31 -0.09
CA LEU A 68 6.54 -3.48 -1.35
C LEU A 68 5.89 -2.61 -2.40
N VAL A 69 6.73 -1.91 -3.15
CA VAL A 69 6.33 -1.12 -4.31
C VAL A 69 7.05 -1.67 -5.51
N GLN A 70 6.30 -1.98 -6.56
CA GLN A 70 6.82 -2.50 -7.83
C GLN A 70 6.34 -1.64 -8.99
N ALA A 71 7.20 -1.46 -9.99
CA ALA A 71 6.81 -0.98 -11.30
C ALA A 71 6.59 -2.20 -12.21
N CYS A 72 5.35 -2.40 -12.64
CA CYS A 72 4.95 -3.52 -13.47
C CYS A 72 4.54 -3.03 -14.86
N HIS A 73 5.26 -3.48 -15.88
CA HIS A 73 5.01 -3.17 -17.27
C HIS A 73 4.16 -4.27 -17.90
N ASN A 74 3.13 -3.88 -18.65
CA ASN A 74 2.37 -4.85 -19.43
C ASN A 74 3.23 -5.31 -20.63
N LEU A 75 3.45 -6.63 -20.77
CA LEU A 75 4.23 -7.18 -21.88
C LEU A 75 3.53 -7.08 -23.24
N SER A 76 2.20 -6.97 -23.23
CA SER A 76 1.36 -6.78 -24.42
C SER A 76 1.22 -5.30 -24.81
N ASP A 77 1.39 -4.39 -23.85
CA ASP A 77 1.36 -2.94 -24.04
C ASP A 77 2.51 -2.28 -23.26
N LYS A 78 3.67 -2.21 -23.90
CA LYS A 78 4.92 -1.72 -23.31
C LYS A 78 4.83 -0.27 -22.79
N ASN A 79 3.82 0.49 -23.20
CA ASN A 79 3.63 1.87 -22.76
C ASN A 79 2.88 1.99 -21.44
N THR A 80 2.31 0.90 -20.93
CA THR A 80 1.51 0.93 -19.70
C THR A 80 2.31 0.34 -18.53
N THR A 81 2.97 1.23 -17.79
CA THR A 81 3.60 0.93 -16.50
C THR A 81 2.64 1.23 -15.36
N ARG A 82 2.42 0.25 -14.48
CA ARG A 82 1.63 0.41 -13.26
C ARG A 82 2.51 0.30 -12.03
N ILE A 83 2.18 1.07 -11.01
CA ILE A 83 2.77 1.00 -9.70
C ILE A 83 1.86 0.16 -8.82
N ASN A 84 2.40 -0.96 -8.36
CA ASN A 84 1.73 -1.87 -7.45
C ASN A 84 2.28 -1.65 -6.06
N MET A 85 1.42 -1.34 -5.10
CA MET A 85 1.77 -1.22 -3.70
C MET A 85 0.99 -2.24 -2.87
N TYR A 86 1.70 -3.13 -2.18
CA TYR A 86 1.07 -4.20 -1.43
C TYR A 86 1.88 -4.64 -0.19
N SER A 87 1.20 -5.33 0.71
CA SER A 87 1.85 -5.91 1.89
C SER A 87 2.57 -7.21 1.49
N HIS A 88 3.91 -7.22 1.66
CA HIS A 88 4.85 -8.35 1.50
C HIS A 88 4.75 -9.20 0.21
N LEU A 89 5.70 -10.10 -0.05
CA LEU A 89 5.88 -10.79 -1.36
C LEU A 89 4.69 -11.61 -1.88
N TRP A 90 3.64 -11.81 -1.09
CA TRP A 90 2.47 -12.65 -1.42
C TRP A 90 1.19 -11.84 -1.66
N SER A 91 1.26 -10.51 -1.79
CA SER A 91 0.14 -9.63 -2.17
C SER A 91 -1.12 -9.79 -1.30
N LYS A 92 -0.99 -9.81 0.04
CA LYS A 92 -2.17 -10.04 0.91
C LYS A 92 -3.09 -8.83 1.02
N VAL A 93 -2.53 -7.62 0.96
CA VAL A 93 -3.26 -6.35 0.97
C VAL A 93 -2.73 -5.51 -0.18
N THR A 94 -3.55 -5.28 -1.19
CA THR A 94 -3.25 -4.32 -2.26
C THR A 94 -3.70 -2.95 -1.80
N TYR A 95 -2.75 -2.05 -1.55
CA TYR A 95 -3.04 -0.68 -1.13
C TYR A 95 -3.57 0.13 -2.31
N CYS A 96 -2.85 0.12 -3.42
CA CYS A 96 -3.29 0.72 -4.67
C CYS A 96 -2.46 0.15 -5.83
N THR A 97 -3.12 -0.08 -6.97
CA THR A 97 -2.51 -0.27 -8.27
C THR A 97 -2.90 0.89 -9.16
N GLN A 98 -1.94 1.69 -9.62
CA GLN A 98 -2.22 2.95 -10.34
C GLN A 98 -1.16 3.21 -11.40
N SER A 99 -1.42 4.11 -12.34
CA SER A 99 -0.41 4.51 -13.33
C SER A 99 0.78 5.21 -12.66
N VAL A 100 1.90 5.32 -13.37
CA VAL A 100 3.05 6.13 -12.92
C VAL A 100 2.63 7.59 -12.73
N SER A 101 1.88 8.16 -13.67
CA SER A 101 1.43 9.56 -13.60
C SER A 101 0.53 9.83 -12.39
N ASP A 102 -0.42 8.94 -12.10
CA ASP A 102 -1.32 9.10 -10.95
C ASP A 102 -0.56 8.93 -9.63
N SER A 103 0.42 8.03 -9.60
CA SER A 103 1.32 7.87 -8.46
C SER A 103 2.10 9.15 -8.17
N LEU A 104 2.75 9.71 -9.20
CA LEU A 104 3.52 10.94 -9.07
C LEU A 104 2.62 12.10 -8.66
N ASN A 105 1.43 12.23 -9.25
CA ASN A 105 0.47 13.28 -8.89
C ASN A 105 0.00 13.17 -7.43
N THR A 106 -0.26 11.94 -6.96
CA THR A 106 -0.61 11.67 -5.55
C THR A 106 0.52 12.08 -4.61
N TYR A 107 1.76 11.69 -4.93
CA TYR A 107 2.93 11.98 -4.11
C TYR A 107 3.28 13.46 -4.12
N ASP A 108 3.21 14.13 -5.27
CA ASP A 108 3.46 15.57 -5.40
C ASP A 108 2.41 16.40 -4.68
N THR A 109 1.13 16.00 -4.77
CA THR A 109 0.05 16.64 -4.01
C THR A 109 0.33 16.59 -2.51
N PHE A 110 0.70 15.41 -2.00
CA PHE A 110 1.04 15.24 -0.59
C PHE A 110 2.31 16.01 -0.19
N LEU A 111 3.41 15.87 -0.94
CA LEU A 111 4.70 16.51 -0.62
C LEU A 111 4.60 18.04 -0.64
N ASN A 112 3.83 18.62 -1.57
CA ASN A 112 3.61 20.06 -1.62
C ASN A 112 2.80 20.56 -0.41
N TRP A 113 1.80 19.81 0.03
CA TRP A 113 1.09 20.11 1.28
C TRP A 113 1.99 19.91 2.51
N ALA A 114 2.78 18.84 2.55
CA ALA A 114 3.66 18.50 3.67
C ALA A 114 4.73 19.57 3.94
N LYS A 115 5.17 20.31 2.91
CA LYS A 115 6.13 21.44 3.02
C LYS A 115 5.56 22.68 3.72
N GLN A 116 4.24 22.78 3.86
CA GLN A 116 3.62 23.94 4.51
C GLN A 116 3.90 23.94 6.01
N SER A 117 3.77 25.11 6.64
CA SER A 117 3.85 25.22 8.09
C SER A 117 2.72 24.43 8.77
N PRO A 118 2.89 23.98 10.03
CA PRO A 118 1.87 23.21 10.74
C PRO A 118 0.48 23.88 10.74
N THR A 119 0.42 25.20 10.97
CA THR A 119 -0.84 25.97 10.95
C THR A 119 -1.50 25.97 9.58
N MET A 120 -0.72 26.11 8.50
CA MET A 120 -1.25 26.08 7.15
C MET A 120 -1.73 24.68 6.77
N ARG A 121 -0.97 23.63 7.12
CA ARG A 121 -1.37 22.24 6.88
C ARG A 121 -2.73 21.93 7.48
N GLN A 122 -2.97 22.34 8.73
CA GLN A 122 -4.25 22.15 9.40
C GLN A 122 -5.38 22.87 8.67
N LYS A 123 -5.14 24.09 8.20
CA LYS A 123 -6.13 24.90 7.47
C LYS A 123 -6.49 24.30 6.11
N THR A 124 -5.51 23.77 5.38
CA THR A 124 -5.70 23.25 4.02
C THR A 124 -5.90 21.74 3.96
N LEU A 125 -5.95 21.05 5.10
CA LEU A 125 -6.15 19.59 5.19
C LEU A 125 -7.41 19.11 4.43
N PRO A 126 -8.58 19.78 4.50
CA PRO A 126 -9.74 19.37 3.72
C PRO A 126 -9.52 19.48 2.20
N GLU A 127 -8.87 20.57 1.76
CA GLU A 127 -8.61 20.83 0.34
C GLU A 127 -7.63 19.81 -0.25
N VAL A 128 -6.54 19.49 0.46
CA VAL A 128 -5.58 18.48 -0.01
C VAL A 128 -6.24 17.10 -0.08
N ASN A 129 -7.12 16.75 0.87
CA ASN A 129 -7.83 15.47 0.86
C ASN A 129 -8.82 15.37 -0.31
N GLN A 130 -9.45 16.47 -0.70
CA GLN A 130 -10.25 16.51 -1.93
C GLN A 130 -9.38 16.31 -3.18
N LYS A 131 -8.19 16.93 -3.24
CA LYS A 131 -7.25 16.74 -4.36
C LYS A 131 -6.73 15.31 -4.44
N LEU A 132 -6.35 14.71 -3.31
CA LEU A 132 -5.87 13.33 -3.24
C LEU A 132 -6.95 12.33 -3.71
N ALA A 133 -8.20 12.54 -3.31
CA ALA A 133 -9.32 11.71 -3.75
C ALA A 133 -9.53 11.79 -5.28
N ALA A 134 -9.31 12.97 -5.90
CA ALA A 134 -9.43 13.15 -7.35
C ALA A 134 -8.20 12.64 -8.13
N ALA A 135 -7.01 12.76 -7.56
CA ALA A 135 -5.75 12.33 -8.18
C ALA A 135 -5.58 10.81 -8.22
N THR A 136 -6.29 10.08 -7.35
CA THR A 136 -6.06 8.65 -7.14
C THR A 136 -7.09 7.80 -7.90
N GLN A 137 -6.66 7.15 -8.98
CA GLN A 137 -7.44 6.10 -9.64
C GLN A 137 -6.79 4.73 -9.43
N CYS A 138 -7.10 4.08 -8.29
CA CYS A 138 -6.64 2.71 -8.07
C CYS A 138 -7.44 1.74 -8.93
N THR A 139 -6.80 1.14 -9.93
CA THR A 139 -7.38 0.09 -10.78
C THR A 139 -7.60 -1.22 -10.01
N SER A 140 -6.79 -1.48 -8.99
CA SER A 140 -6.97 -2.58 -8.04
C SER A 140 -6.59 -2.12 -6.63
N SER A 141 -7.48 -2.39 -5.66
CA SER A 141 -7.25 -2.06 -4.26
C SER A 141 -8.18 -2.85 -3.33
N THR A 142 -7.74 -3.03 -2.09
CA THR A 142 -8.53 -3.53 -0.97
C THR A 142 -9.29 -2.44 -0.22
N VAL A 143 -9.18 -1.18 -0.65
CA VAL A 143 -9.92 -0.02 -0.13
C VAL A 143 -11.44 -0.25 -0.26
N PRO A 144 -12.25 0.06 0.77
CA PRO A 144 -13.70 0.07 0.65
C PRO A 144 -14.17 1.05 -0.44
N LYS A 145 -15.10 0.63 -1.31
CA LYS A 145 -15.57 1.45 -2.46
C LYS A 145 -16.17 2.82 -2.08
N SER A 146 -16.57 3.00 -0.81
CA SER A 146 -17.11 4.25 -0.29
C SER A 146 -16.05 5.22 0.25
N GLU A 147 -14.77 4.87 0.20
CA GLU A 147 -13.67 5.63 0.81
C GLU A 147 -12.59 5.98 -0.22
N PRO A 148 -11.91 7.15 -0.10
CA PRO A 148 -10.79 7.47 -0.97
C PRO A 148 -9.62 6.53 -0.69
N ALA A 149 -8.86 6.12 -1.70
CA ALA A 149 -7.75 5.20 -1.49
C ALA A 149 -6.56 5.78 -0.70
N TRP A 150 -6.32 7.08 -0.88
CA TRP A 150 -5.31 7.86 -0.15
C TRP A 150 -5.93 9.11 0.48
N TYR A 151 -5.43 9.49 1.64
CA TYR A 151 -5.72 10.77 2.28
C TYR A 151 -4.52 11.25 3.10
N ALA A 152 -4.36 12.56 3.21
CA ALA A 152 -3.42 13.20 4.11
C ALA A 152 -4.00 13.30 5.53
N ASP A 153 -3.11 13.22 6.51
CA ASP A 153 -3.43 13.47 7.92
C ASP A 153 -2.20 14.05 8.65
N ILE A 154 -2.40 14.50 9.88
CA ILE A 154 -1.36 15.08 10.73
C ILE A 154 -1.23 14.23 11.99
N GLU A 155 -0.02 13.76 12.27
CA GLU A 155 0.31 13.07 13.50
C GLU A 155 0.05 14.01 14.69
N LYS A 156 -0.79 13.58 15.63
CA LYS A 156 -1.27 14.43 16.74
C LYS A 156 -0.16 14.89 17.68
N SER A 157 0.85 14.06 17.96
CA SER A 157 1.90 14.39 18.94
C SER A 157 3.04 15.21 18.34
N THR A 158 3.52 14.81 17.17
CA THR A 158 4.71 15.35 16.49
C THR A 158 4.36 16.37 15.43
N GLN A 159 3.08 16.49 15.07
CA GLN A 159 2.58 17.33 13.98
C GLN A 159 3.16 16.94 12.61
N GLU A 160 3.68 15.72 12.49
CA GLU A 160 4.26 15.18 11.26
C GLU A 160 3.16 14.95 10.21
N PRO A 161 3.35 15.41 8.96
CA PRO A 161 2.41 15.14 7.89
C PRO A 161 2.52 13.68 7.43
N LEU A 162 1.38 13.03 7.24
CA LEU A 162 1.29 11.61 6.88
C LEU A 162 0.40 11.42 5.65
N LEU A 163 0.83 10.58 4.71
CA LEU A 163 -0.01 10.08 3.63
C LEU A 163 -0.52 8.69 4.02
N VAL A 164 -1.82 8.54 4.14
CA VAL A 164 -2.48 7.37 4.73
C VAL A 164 -3.29 6.63 3.67
N SER A 165 -3.16 5.30 3.64
CA SER A 165 -4.04 4.47 2.80
C SER A 165 -5.39 4.25 3.50
N ASN A 166 -6.47 3.96 2.79
CA ASN A 166 -7.69 3.37 3.39
C ASN A 166 -7.80 1.85 3.17
N ALA A 167 -6.79 1.22 2.55
CA ALA A 167 -6.78 -0.24 2.41
C ALA A 167 -6.68 -0.91 3.79
N ARG A 168 -7.37 -2.04 3.92
CA ARG A 168 -7.55 -2.74 5.19
C ARG A 168 -7.05 -4.17 5.12
N ASP A 169 -6.34 -4.62 6.14
CA ASP A 169 -5.91 -6.01 6.25
C ASP A 169 -7.03 -6.89 6.85
N ARG A 170 -7.85 -7.49 5.97
CA ARG A 170 -8.97 -8.35 6.38
C ARG A 170 -8.56 -9.63 7.11
N ARG A 171 -7.27 -10.00 7.09
CA ARG A 171 -6.78 -11.19 7.83
C ARG A 171 -6.59 -10.91 9.31
N LEU A 172 -6.57 -9.64 9.70
CA LEU A 172 -6.62 -9.25 11.10
C LEU A 172 -8.06 -9.40 11.59
N HIS A 173 -8.29 -10.28 12.57
CA HIS A 173 -9.62 -10.49 13.15
C HIS A 173 -10.02 -9.36 14.11
N GLY A 174 -11.32 -9.11 14.23
CA GLY A 174 -11.88 -8.16 15.19
C GLY A 174 -11.53 -6.70 14.90
N MET A 175 -11.25 -5.92 15.95
CA MET A 175 -10.99 -4.46 15.85
C MET A 175 -9.76 -4.09 14.99
N ARG A 176 -8.88 -5.06 14.71
CA ARG A 176 -7.65 -4.87 13.92
C ARG A 176 -7.87 -5.07 12.41
N SER A 177 -9.04 -5.54 11.99
CA SER A 177 -9.42 -5.62 10.57
C SER A 177 -9.46 -4.25 9.86
N TYR A 178 -9.43 -3.16 10.63
CA TYR A 178 -9.42 -1.78 10.16
C TYR A 178 -8.02 -1.14 10.15
N ASP A 179 -6.97 -1.96 10.33
CA ASP A 179 -5.61 -1.43 10.30
C ASP A 179 -5.22 -1.04 8.86
N THR A 180 -4.65 0.15 8.74
CA THR A 180 -4.11 0.74 7.51
C THR A 180 -2.63 1.13 7.69
N ILE A 181 -2.04 1.76 6.67
CA ILE A 181 -0.66 2.23 6.65
C ILE A 181 -0.60 3.74 6.45
N ALA A 182 0.48 4.36 6.91
CA ALA A 182 0.83 5.72 6.52
C ALA A 182 2.34 5.89 6.32
N PHE A 183 2.64 6.87 5.48
CA PHE A 183 3.97 7.23 5.02
C PHE A 183 4.29 8.65 5.49
N THR A 184 5.52 8.86 5.95
CA THR A 184 6.04 10.20 6.19
C THR A 184 6.37 10.91 4.88
N ALA A 185 6.63 12.21 4.94
CA ALA A 185 7.15 12.97 3.80
C ALA A 185 8.44 12.36 3.22
N ASN A 186 9.33 11.82 4.06
CA ASN A 186 10.58 11.20 3.61
C ASN A 186 10.33 9.89 2.86
N ASP A 187 9.41 9.06 3.36
CA ASP A 187 9.05 7.80 2.70
C ASP A 187 8.46 8.08 1.32
N ILE A 188 7.55 9.06 1.22
CA ILE A 188 6.95 9.44 -0.06
C ILE A 188 7.97 10.07 -1.01
N GLN A 189 8.89 10.90 -0.52
CA GLN A 189 9.97 11.45 -1.35
C GLN A 189 10.86 10.33 -1.92
N TYR A 190 11.20 9.33 -1.11
CA TYR A 190 11.96 8.17 -1.56
C TYR A 190 11.19 7.37 -2.61
N LEU A 191 9.90 7.07 -2.37
CA LEU A 191 9.05 6.35 -3.34
C LEU A 191 8.92 7.12 -4.64
N ARG A 192 8.70 8.44 -4.56
CA ARG A 192 8.62 9.31 -5.73
C ARG A 192 9.89 9.24 -6.56
N ASN A 193 11.07 9.37 -5.94
CA ASN A 193 12.34 9.30 -6.65
C ASN A 193 12.56 7.92 -7.29
N THR A 194 12.19 6.86 -6.57
CA THR A 194 12.30 5.47 -7.05
C THR A 194 11.39 5.24 -8.25
N ILE A 195 10.11 5.63 -8.17
CA ILE A 195 9.15 5.49 -9.28
C ILE A 195 9.55 6.35 -10.48
N PHE A 196 10.03 7.57 -10.24
CA PHE A 196 10.50 8.47 -11.29
C PHE A 196 11.63 7.84 -12.11
N GLN A 197 12.58 7.16 -11.45
CA GLN A 197 13.66 6.43 -12.13
C GLN A 197 13.16 5.31 -13.04
N TYR A 198 12.01 4.69 -12.76
CA TYR A 198 11.42 3.65 -13.62
C TYR A 198 10.44 4.21 -14.66
N GLY A 199 9.86 5.39 -14.42
CA GLY A 199 8.89 6.03 -15.31
C GLY A 199 9.50 6.79 -16.49
N GLU A 200 10.76 7.24 -16.37
CA GLU A 200 11.46 8.03 -17.41
C GLU A 200 12.50 7.23 -18.22
N GLN A 201 12.68 5.93 -17.98
CA GLN A 201 13.47 5.09 -18.87
C GLN A 201 12.70 4.83 -20.18
N LYS A 202 12.68 5.84 -21.05
CA LYS A 202 12.32 5.74 -22.46
C LYS A 202 13.53 5.34 -23.30
#